data_AF-A0A2K8SUJ3-F1
#
_entry.id   AF-A0A2K8SUJ3-F1
#
_cell.length_a   1.000
_cell.length_b   1.000
_cell.length_c   1.000
_cell.angle_alpha   90.00
_cell.angle_beta   90.00
_cell.angle_gamma   90.00
#
_symmetry.space_group_name_H-M   'P 1'
#
loop_
_entity.id
_entity.type
_entity.pdbx_description
1 polymer ?
#
loop_
_entity_poly.entity_id
_entity_poly.type
_entity_poly.pdbx_seq_one_letter_code
_entity_poly.pdbx_strand_id
1 'polypeptide(L)'
;MVLSSLRIPLTGRTLIDEEKLLDQLDYIRLALPSLFQEAAAILNQKNEILLEAEEYGQQVVEAAQAKRAQILAESDIIQQAEQEAEQLRRQVQQECEAIMQETLSEIERKRYACQQELEQMRQTAIAQAQEIEDGADAYADGILENIEQDLKQMLRIITNGRQQLQIDNLTQRNSPPGNKK
;
A
#
# COMPACT_ATOMS: atom_id res chain seq x y z
N MET A 1 33.08 -71.92 -56.12
CA MET A 1 33.96 -72.76 -56.97
C MET A 1 35.19 -73.33 -56.24
N VAL A 2 35.83 -72.61 -55.31
CA VAL A 2 36.87 -73.23 -54.42
C VAL A 2 36.25 -74.15 -53.34
N LEU A 3 34.99 -73.88 -52.97
CA LEU A 3 34.23 -74.69 -52.01
C LEU A 3 33.65 -76.00 -52.59
N SER A 4 33.74 -76.21 -53.91
CA SER A 4 33.10 -77.32 -54.63
C SER A 4 34.08 -78.14 -55.48
N SER A 5 35.38 -77.90 -55.32
CA SER A 5 36.45 -78.50 -56.14
C SER A 5 36.98 -79.81 -55.55
N LEU A 6 37.57 -80.65 -56.40
CA LEU A 6 38.04 -81.99 -56.06
C LEU A 6 39.20 -81.89 -55.04
N ARG A 7 38.96 -82.30 -53.80
CA ARG A 7 39.98 -82.32 -52.74
C ARG A 7 40.83 -83.57 -52.88
N ILE A 8 42.14 -83.40 -52.98
CA ILE A 8 43.09 -84.50 -53.14
C ILE A 8 43.28 -85.18 -51.76
N PRO A 9 42.95 -86.47 -51.59
CA PRO A 9 43.07 -87.16 -50.29
C PRO A 9 44.51 -87.14 -49.76
N LEU A 10 44.67 -87.10 -48.42
CA LEU A 10 45.93 -87.05 -47.66
C LEU A 10 46.86 -85.83 -47.84
N THR A 11 46.67 -84.96 -48.83
CA THR A 11 47.59 -83.81 -49.06
C THR A 11 47.07 -82.46 -48.56
N GLY A 12 45.80 -82.39 -48.13
CA GLY A 12 45.14 -81.12 -47.74
C GLY A 12 44.96 -80.13 -48.90
N ARG A 13 45.34 -80.51 -50.14
CA ARG A 13 45.31 -79.66 -51.32
C ARG A 13 44.02 -79.87 -52.10
N THR A 14 43.54 -78.81 -52.73
CA THR A 14 42.32 -78.83 -53.53
C THR A 14 42.69 -78.47 -54.97
N LEU A 15 42.25 -79.28 -55.93
CA LEU A 15 42.56 -79.08 -57.34
C LEU A 15 41.59 -78.03 -57.90
N ILE A 16 42.13 -76.91 -58.36
CA ILE A 16 41.35 -75.77 -58.86
C ILE A 16 41.69 -75.58 -60.34
N ASP A 17 40.65 -75.28 -61.11
CA ASP A 17 40.76 -74.87 -62.52
C ASP A 17 41.44 -73.49 -62.56
N GLU A 18 42.71 -73.49 -62.97
CA GLU A 18 43.56 -72.30 -63.00
C GLU A 18 42.98 -71.21 -63.91
N GLU A 19 42.49 -71.60 -65.09
CA GLU A 19 41.94 -70.69 -66.09
C GLU A 19 40.71 -69.95 -65.54
N LYS A 20 39.76 -70.70 -64.96
CA LYS A 20 38.57 -70.09 -64.35
C LYS A 20 38.86 -69.26 -63.11
N LEU A 21 39.89 -69.63 -62.32
CA LEU A 21 40.29 -68.84 -61.15
C LEU A 21 40.93 -67.52 -61.58
N LEU A 22 41.80 -67.57 -62.59
CA LEU A 22 42.45 -66.39 -63.17
C LEU A 22 41.43 -65.45 -63.80
N ASP A 23 40.44 -65.96 -64.54
CA ASP A 23 39.34 -65.15 -65.09
C ASP A 23 38.56 -64.40 -64.01
N GLN A 24 38.27 -65.05 -62.88
CA GLN A 24 37.60 -64.41 -61.75
C GLN A 24 38.49 -63.36 -61.06
N LEU A 25 39.79 -63.63 -60.95
CA LEU A 25 40.75 -62.69 -60.36
C LEU A 25 40.97 -61.48 -61.26
N ASP A 26 40.99 -61.68 -62.58
CA ASP A 26 41.06 -60.60 -63.58
C ASP A 26 39.77 -59.78 -63.62
N TYR A 27 38.60 -60.42 -63.51
CA TYR A 27 37.33 -59.70 -63.33
C TYR A 27 37.36 -58.81 -62.09
N ILE A 28 37.80 -59.35 -60.95
CA ILE A 28 37.96 -58.58 -59.71
C ILE A 28 38.97 -57.44 -59.90
N ARG A 29 40.11 -57.70 -60.56
CA ARG A 29 41.16 -56.71 -60.83
C ARG A 29 40.67 -55.57 -61.72
N LEU A 30 39.80 -55.86 -62.69
CA LEU A 30 39.22 -54.86 -63.59
C LEU A 30 38.06 -54.08 -62.95
N ALA A 31 37.23 -54.74 -62.14
CA ALA A 31 36.00 -54.14 -61.58
C ALA A 31 36.19 -53.46 -60.21
N LEU A 32 37.09 -53.94 -59.34
CA LEU A 32 37.32 -53.31 -58.02
C LEU A 32 37.78 -51.85 -58.10
N PRO A 33 38.71 -51.46 -59.00
CA PRO A 33 39.20 -50.09 -59.04
C PRO A 33 38.09 -49.06 -59.29
N SER A 34 37.16 -49.34 -60.21
CA SER A 34 36.04 -48.44 -60.49
C SER A 34 35.06 -48.37 -59.31
N LEU A 35 34.81 -49.49 -58.63
CA LEU A 35 33.96 -49.50 -57.42
C LEU A 35 34.55 -48.68 -56.27
N PHE A 36 35.88 -48.73 -56.07
CA PHE A 36 36.53 -47.87 -55.08
C PHE A 36 36.51 -46.39 -55.48
N GLN A 37 36.63 -46.07 -56.78
CA GLN A 37 36.47 -44.70 -57.28
C GLN A 37 35.06 -44.17 -57.05
N GLU A 38 34.03 -44.98 -57.34
CA GLU A 38 32.63 -44.64 -57.07
C GLU A 38 32.38 -44.44 -55.57
N ALA A 39 32.87 -45.35 -54.72
CA ALA A 39 32.74 -45.21 -53.27
C ALA A 39 33.43 -43.95 -52.73
N ALA A 40 34.62 -43.61 -53.26
CA ALA A 40 35.32 -42.38 -52.91
C ALA A 40 34.55 -41.14 -53.37
N ALA A 41 33.94 -41.17 -54.56
CA ALA A 41 33.10 -40.09 -55.07
C ALA A 41 31.86 -39.87 -54.19
N ILE A 42 31.18 -40.95 -53.78
CA ILE A 42 30.03 -40.89 -52.85
C ILE A 42 30.46 -40.30 -51.50
N LEU A 43 31.62 -40.70 -50.95
CA LEU A 43 32.12 -40.16 -49.69
C LEU A 43 32.45 -38.67 -49.80
N ASN A 44 33.06 -38.23 -50.90
CA ASN A 44 33.33 -36.82 -51.13
C ASN A 44 32.03 -36.02 -51.25
N GLN A 45 31.08 -36.49 -52.05
CA GLN A 45 29.77 -35.85 -52.21
C GLN A 45 29.01 -35.78 -50.87
N LYS A 46 29.08 -36.83 -50.05
CA LYS A 46 28.50 -36.81 -48.69
C LYS A 46 29.12 -35.71 -47.84
N ASN A 47 30.45 -35.58 -47.86
CA ASN A 47 31.14 -34.56 -47.07
C ASN A 47 30.79 -33.14 -47.55
N GLU A 48 30.66 -32.94 -48.87
CA GLU A 48 30.19 -31.67 -49.43
C GLU A 48 28.77 -31.33 -48.96
N ILE A 49 27.84 -32.28 -49.03
CA ILE A 49 26.45 -32.08 -48.57
C ILE A 49 26.40 -31.76 -47.07
N LEU A 50 27.23 -32.43 -46.25
CA LEU A 50 27.28 -32.15 -44.82
C LEU A 50 27.79 -30.75 -44.53
N LEU A 51 28.84 -30.31 -45.24
CA LEU A 51 29.38 -28.96 -45.09
C LEU A 51 28.34 -27.90 -45.50
N GLU A 52 27.68 -28.09 -46.64
CA GLU A 52 26.62 -27.19 -47.11
C GLU A 52 25.44 -27.14 -46.13
N ALA A 53 25.04 -28.28 -45.56
CA ALA A 53 23.97 -28.34 -44.57
C ALA A 53 24.34 -27.66 -43.25
N GLU A 54 25.60 -27.79 -42.80
CA GLU A 54 26.11 -27.08 -41.63
C GLU A 54 26.14 -25.57 -41.85
N GLU A 55 26.66 -25.11 -42.99
CA GLU A 55 26.68 -23.69 -43.36
C GLU A 55 25.26 -23.12 -43.45
N TYR A 56 24.34 -23.83 -44.11
CA TYR A 56 22.94 -23.42 -44.19
C TYR A 56 22.28 -23.36 -42.81
N GLY A 57 22.50 -24.38 -41.97
CA GLY A 57 22.00 -24.41 -40.60
C GLY A 57 22.48 -23.21 -39.78
N GLN A 58 23.78 -22.89 -39.89
CA GLN A 58 24.38 -21.73 -39.24
C GLN A 58 23.76 -20.42 -39.73
N GLN A 59 23.58 -20.26 -41.04
CA GLN A 59 22.93 -19.07 -41.63
C GLN A 59 21.49 -18.90 -41.14
N VAL A 60 20.72 -19.99 -41.04
CA VAL A 60 19.34 -19.94 -40.54
C VAL A 60 19.30 -19.48 -39.07
N VAL A 61 20.20 -20.00 -38.24
CA VAL A 61 20.29 -19.60 -36.82
C VAL A 61 20.67 -18.13 -36.71
N GLU A 62 21.66 -17.67 -37.47
CA GLU A 62 22.08 -16.27 -37.48
C GLU A 62 20.97 -15.33 -37.96
N ALA A 63 20.27 -15.70 -39.04
CA ALA A 63 19.13 -14.93 -39.54
C ALA A 63 17.99 -14.85 -38.51
N ALA A 64 17.69 -15.95 -37.82
CA ALA A 64 16.68 -15.99 -36.77
C ALA A 64 17.08 -15.12 -35.56
N GLN A 65 18.35 -15.16 -35.15
CA GLN A 65 18.88 -14.33 -34.07
C GLN A 65 18.87 -12.84 -34.43
N ALA A 66 19.29 -12.49 -35.65
CA ALA A 66 19.24 -11.13 -36.16
C ALA A 66 17.80 -10.60 -36.21
N LYS A 67 16.85 -11.41 -36.71
CA LYS A 67 15.44 -11.02 -36.74
C LYS A 67 14.84 -10.88 -35.34
N ARG A 68 15.20 -11.75 -34.40
CA ARG A 68 14.81 -11.62 -32.98
C ARG A 68 15.33 -10.33 -32.39
N ALA A 69 16.62 -10.01 -32.59
CA ALA A 69 17.22 -8.78 -32.11
C ALA A 69 16.53 -7.55 -32.70
N GLN A 70 16.21 -7.59 -34.00
CA GLN A 70 15.42 -6.55 -34.66
C GLN A 70 14.03 -6.40 -34.04
N ILE A 71 13.28 -7.49 -33.85
CA ILE A 71 11.94 -7.43 -33.22
C ILE A 71 12.04 -6.93 -31.78
N LEU A 72 13.09 -7.28 -31.04
CA LEU A 72 13.29 -6.81 -29.67
C LEU A 72 13.69 -5.33 -29.62
N ALA A 73 14.43 -4.85 -30.63
CA ALA A 73 14.81 -3.45 -30.78
C ALA A 73 13.64 -2.59 -31.31
N GLU A 74 12.83 -3.12 -32.22
CA GLU A 74 11.56 -2.56 -32.69
C GLU A 74 10.42 -2.74 -31.69
N SER A 75 10.63 -3.57 -30.65
CA SER A 75 9.68 -3.74 -29.57
C SER A 75 9.74 -2.51 -28.68
N ASP A 76 9.05 -1.46 -29.17
CA ASP A 76 8.66 -0.24 -28.47
C ASP A 76 7.99 -0.53 -27.12
N ILE A 77 7.65 -1.78 -26.81
CA ILE A 77 7.09 -2.27 -25.56
C ILE A 77 7.85 -1.75 -24.33
N ILE A 78 9.19 -1.74 -24.34
CA ILE A 78 9.95 -1.24 -23.18
C ILE A 78 9.78 0.27 -23.04
N GLN A 79 9.91 1.03 -24.14
CA GLN A 79 9.73 2.49 -24.12
C GLN A 79 8.30 2.88 -23.77
N GLN A 80 7.32 2.16 -24.31
CA GLN A 80 5.90 2.34 -24.05
C GLN A 80 5.58 2.01 -22.59
N ALA A 81 6.08 0.91 -22.06
CA ALA A 81 5.91 0.55 -20.65
C ALA A 81 6.56 1.58 -19.72
N GLU A 82 7.74 2.10 -20.08
CA GLU A 82 8.39 3.19 -19.34
C GLU A 82 7.56 4.48 -19.38
N GLN A 83 7.02 4.85 -20.55
CA GLN A 83 6.18 6.03 -20.72
C GLN A 83 4.87 5.90 -19.92
N GLU A 84 4.20 4.75 -19.99
CA GLU A 84 3.00 4.45 -19.22
C GLU A 84 3.28 4.47 -17.71
N ALA A 85 4.39 3.89 -17.27
CA ALA A 85 4.80 3.93 -15.87
C ALA A 85 5.09 5.37 -15.40
N GLU A 86 5.72 6.19 -16.24
CA GLU A 86 5.99 7.59 -15.91
C GLU A 86 4.70 8.43 -15.87
N GLN A 87 3.74 8.17 -16.77
CA GLN A 87 2.42 8.79 -16.73
C GLN A 87 1.66 8.41 -15.47
N LEU A 88 1.64 7.12 -15.11
CA LEU A 88 1.01 6.64 -13.89
C LEU A 88 1.64 7.28 -12.64
N ARG A 89 2.97 7.36 -12.58
CA ARG A 89 3.67 8.03 -11.48
C ARG A 89 3.30 9.51 -11.37
N ARG A 90 3.23 10.22 -12.49
CA ARG A 90 2.82 11.63 -12.53
C ARG A 90 1.38 11.80 -12.07
N GLN A 91 0.47 10.94 -12.51
CA GLN A 91 -0.92 10.97 -12.09
C GLN A 91 -1.06 10.74 -10.59
N VAL A 92 -0.44 9.67 -10.06
CA VAL A 92 -0.46 9.37 -8.63
C VAL A 92 0.11 10.52 -7.80
N GLN A 93 1.20 11.14 -8.26
CA GLN A 93 1.76 12.30 -7.58
C GLN A 93 0.78 13.48 -7.53
N GLN A 94 0.13 13.81 -8.65
CA GLN A 94 -0.87 14.87 -8.72
C GLN A 94 -2.09 14.58 -7.83
N GLU A 95 -2.56 13.33 -7.82
CA GLU A 95 -3.67 12.90 -6.96
C GLU A 95 -3.30 13.00 -5.47
N CYS A 96 -2.09 12.56 -5.09
CA CYS A 96 -1.61 12.71 -3.73
C CYS A 96 -1.50 14.18 -3.32
N GLU A 97 -0.95 15.04 -4.17
CA GLU A 97 -0.86 16.49 -3.91
C GLU A 97 -2.25 17.11 -3.75
N ALA A 98 -3.22 16.74 -4.59
CA ALA A 98 -4.59 17.22 -4.50
C ALA A 98 -5.28 16.78 -3.19
N ILE A 99 -5.17 15.50 -2.83
CA ILE A 99 -5.73 14.96 -1.58
C ILE A 99 -5.09 15.65 -0.37
N MET A 100 -3.78 15.89 -0.39
CA MET A 100 -3.10 16.60 0.68
C MET A 100 -3.60 18.05 0.82
N GLN A 101 -3.74 18.77 -0.29
CA GLN A 101 -4.27 20.14 -0.28
C GLN A 101 -5.71 20.20 0.24
N GLU A 102 -6.56 19.26 -0.18
CA GLU A 102 -7.93 19.15 0.31
C GLU A 102 -7.96 18.87 1.81
N THR A 103 -7.17 17.89 2.27
CA THR A 103 -7.07 17.52 3.68
C THR A 103 -6.59 18.70 4.54
N LEU A 104 -5.60 19.45 4.07
CA LEU A 104 -5.13 20.65 4.76
C LEU A 104 -6.24 21.72 4.85
N SER A 105 -6.99 21.95 3.77
CA SER A 105 -8.11 22.88 3.78
C SER A 105 -9.22 22.44 4.75
N GLU A 106 -9.52 21.15 4.82
CA GLU A 106 -10.48 20.61 5.79
C GLU A 106 -10.03 20.79 7.23
N ILE A 107 -8.75 20.52 7.51
CA ILE A 107 -8.16 20.72 8.84
C ILE A 107 -8.26 22.18 9.25
N GLU A 108 -7.94 23.11 8.35
CA GLU A 108 -8.05 24.55 8.61
C GLU A 108 -9.49 24.98 8.88
N ARG A 109 -10.46 24.50 8.08
CA ARG A 109 -11.89 24.77 8.29
C ARG A 109 -12.36 24.27 9.66
N LYS A 110 -12.02 23.03 10.01
CA LYS A 110 -12.39 22.44 11.31
C LYS A 110 -11.73 23.19 12.47
N ARG A 111 -10.47 23.60 12.32
CA ARG A 111 -9.76 24.40 13.32
C ARG A 111 -10.44 25.74 13.55
N TYR A 112 -10.82 26.43 12.47
CA TYR A 112 -11.50 27.71 12.56
C TYR A 112 -12.89 27.60 13.20
N ALA A 113 -13.68 26.60 12.80
CA ALA A 113 -14.99 26.33 13.40
C ALA A 113 -14.88 26.04 14.90
N CYS A 114 -13.98 25.14 15.30
CA CYS A 114 -13.74 24.82 16.70
C CYS A 114 -13.30 26.05 17.50
N GLN A 115 -12.43 26.89 16.94
CA GLN A 115 -12.00 28.12 17.60
C GLN A 115 -13.16 29.11 17.82
N GLN A 116 -14.06 29.25 16.84
CA GLN A 116 -15.26 30.07 16.99
C GLN A 116 -16.20 29.52 18.05
N GLU A 117 -16.46 28.21 18.04
CA GLU A 117 -17.31 27.55 19.04
C GLU A 117 -16.75 27.71 20.46
N LEU A 118 -15.43 27.59 20.62
CA LEU A 118 -14.76 27.80 21.91
C LEU A 118 -14.91 29.25 22.40
N GLU A 119 -14.74 30.24 21.52
CA GLU A 119 -14.94 31.64 21.91
C GLU A 119 -16.39 31.94 22.27
N GLN A 120 -17.35 31.39 21.53
CA GLN A 120 -18.78 31.52 21.86
C GLN A 120 -19.08 30.88 23.22
N MET A 121 -18.64 29.65 23.44
CA MET A 121 -18.80 28.95 24.71
C MET A 121 -18.18 29.73 25.87
N ARG A 122 -16.98 30.29 25.66
CA ARG A 122 -16.31 31.13 26.66
C ARG A 122 -17.12 32.39 26.97
N GLN A 123 -17.63 33.08 25.95
CA GLN A 123 -18.45 34.28 26.14
C GLN A 123 -19.74 33.95 26.90
N THR A 124 -20.44 32.88 26.51
CA THR A 124 -21.66 32.44 27.20
C THR A 124 -21.38 32.06 28.65
N ALA A 125 -20.31 31.31 28.92
CA ALA A 125 -19.93 30.94 30.28
C ALA A 125 -19.62 32.17 31.17
N ILE A 126 -18.95 33.19 30.61
CA ILE A 126 -18.67 34.45 31.32
C ILE A 126 -19.99 35.18 31.61
N ALA A 127 -20.87 35.31 30.62
CA ALA A 127 -22.15 35.98 30.80
C ALA A 127 -23.02 35.28 31.85
N GLN A 128 -23.07 33.95 31.83
CA GLN A 128 -23.79 33.15 32.83
C GLN A 128 -23.19 33.31 34.23
N ALA A 129 -21.86 33.33 34.35
CA ALA A 129 -21.21 33.54 35.63
C ALA A 129 -21.55 34.92 36.21
N GLN A 130 -21.54 35.97 35.38
CA GLN A 130 -21.94 37.32 35.78
C GLN A 130 -23.40 37.38 36.22
N GLU A 131 -24.31 36.76 35.46
CA GLU A 131 -25.73 36.73 35.82
C GLU A 131 -25.97 35.99 37.16
N ILE A 132 -25.22 34.91 37.42
CA ILE A 132 -25.28 34.19 38.70
C ILE A 132 -24.73 35.06 39.83
N GLU A 133 -23.63 35.77 39.62
CA GLU A 133 -23.02 36.68 40.61
C GLU A 133 -23.99 37.83 40.96
N ASP A 134 -24.52 38.52 39.95
CA ASP A 134 -25.49 39.61 40.13
C ASP A 134 -26.77 39.11 40.84
N GLY A 135 -27.26 37.92 40.47
CA GLY A 135 -28.43 37.31 41.09
C GLY A 135 -28.19 36.90 42.55
N ALA A 136 -26.98 36.44 42.89
CA ALA A 136 -26.60 36.09 44.25
C ALA A 136 -26.47 37.35 45.13
N ASP A 137 -25.88 38.42 44.61
CA ASP A 137 -25.76 39.71 45.29
C ASP A 137 -27.15 40.32 45.57
N ALA A 138 -28.02 40.36 44.55
CA ALA A 138 -29.39 40.85 44.72
C ALA A 138 -30.19 40.02 45.73
N TYR A 139 -30.00 38.70 45.73
CA TYR A 139 -30.62 37.83 46.72
C TYR A 139 -30.09 38.11 48.14
N ALA A 140 -28.77 38.27 48.30
CA ALA A 140 -28.15 38.58 49.58
C ALA A 140 -28.66 39.92 50.15
N ASP A 141 -28.73 40.96 49.33
CA ASP A 141 -29.27 42.27 49.70
C ASP A 141 -30.74 42.16 50.14
N GLY A 142 -31.57 41.41 49.41
CA GLY A 142 -32.96 41.19 49.79
C GLY A 142 -33.10 40.46 51.14
N ILE A 143 -32.25 39.46 51.42
CA ILE A 143 -32.24 38.78 52.72
C ILE A 143 -31.79 39.75 53.83
N LEU A 144 -30.77 40.57 53.59
CA LEU A 144 -30.29 41.56 54.56
C LEU A 144 -31.34 42.63 54.85
N GLU A 145 -32.06 43.11 53.84
CA GLU A 145 -33.15 44.07 54.01
C GLU A 145 -34.29 43.49 54.87
N ASN A 146 -34.67 42.24 54.63
CA ASN A 146 -35.68 41.55 55.45
C ASN A 146 -35.23 41.43 56.92
N ILE A 147 -33.98 41.02 57.16
CA ILE A 147 -33.42 40.94 58.52
C ILE A 147 -33.40 42.33 59.18
N GLU A 148 -33.06 43.38 58.44
CA GLU A 148 -33.06 44.74 58.97
C GLU A 148 -34.48 45.18 59.39
N GLN A 149 -35.49 44.88 58.57
CA GLN A 149 -36.89 45.19 58.89
C GLN A 149 -37.37 44.43 60.14
N ASP A 150 -37.07 43.14 60.25
CA ASP A 150 -37.40 42.31 61.40
C ASP A 150 -36.78 42.86 62.70
N LEU A 151 -35.50 43.23 62.64
CA LEU A 151 -34.79 43.83 63.77
C LEU A 151 -35.40 45.19 64.17
N LYS A 152 -35.74 46.05 63.19
CA LYS A 152 -36.43 47.32 63.45
C LYS A 152 -37.79 47.10 64.13
N GLN A 153 -38.56 46.11 63.69
CA GLN A 153 -39.84 45.77 64.30
C GLN A 153 -39.66 45.30 65.75
N MET A 154 -38.68 44.43 66.00
CA MET A 154 -38.38 43.94 67.34
C MET A 154 -37.94 45.07 68.28
N LEU A 155 -37.07 45.98 67.82
CA LEU A 155 -36.66 47.16 68.58
C LEU A 155 -37.84 48.08 68.91
N ARG A 156 -38.79 48.25 67.99
CA ARG A 156 -40.01 49.03 68.23
C ARG A 156 -40.86 48.41 69.32
N ILE A 157 -41.04 47.08 69.29
CA ILE A 157 -41.76 46.33 70.32
C ILE A 157 -41.08 46.50 71.69
N ILE A 158 -39.74 46.35 71.76
CA ILE A 158 -38.98 46.52 73.01
C ILE A 158 -39.10 47.96 73.54
N THR A 159 -39.00 48.96 72.67
CA THR A 159 -39.07 50.38 73.06
C THR A 159 -40.45 50.71 73.62
N ASN A 160 -41.51 50.28 72.94
CA ASN A 160 -42.88 50.43 73.42
C ASN A 160 -43.09 49.71 74.77
N GLY A 161 -42.61 48.47 74.90
CA GLY A 161 -42.68 47.70 76.16
C GLY A 161 -41.93 48.38 77.31
N ARG A 162 -40.75 48.95 77.04
CA ARG A 162 -39.98 49.73 78.05
C ARG A 162 -40.69 51.02 78.45
N GLN A 163 -41.29 51.75 77.51
CA GLN A 163 -42.07 52.96 77.81
C GLN A 163 -43.28 52.62 78.68
N GLN A 164 -43.99 51.54 78.37
CA GLN A 164 -45.12 51.06 79.16
C GLN A 164 -44.70 50.80 80.61
N LEU A 165 -43.59 50.07 80.81
CA LEU A 165 -43.06 49.80 82.15
C LEU A 165 -42.62 51.06 82.89
N GLN A 166 -42.06 52.08 82.20
CA GLN A 166 -41.73 53.37 82.83
C GLN A 166 -42.98 54.12 83.26
N ILE A 167 -44.03 54.15 82.44
CA ILE A 167 -45.32 54.76 82.77
C ILE A 167 -45.95 54.03 83.96
N ASP A 168 -45.97 52.70 83.95
CA ASP A 168 -46.47 51.89 85.06
C ASP A 168 -45.68 52.14 86.36
N ASN A 169 -44.35 52.28 86.27
CA ASN A 169 -43.50 52.59 87.43
C ASN A 169 -43.72 54.02 87.98
N LEU A 170 -43.94 55.01 87.10
CA LEU A 170 -44.33 56.38 87.48
C LEU A 170 -45.72 56.42 88.14
N THR A 171 -46.65 55.59 87.66
CA THR A 171 -48.00 55.46 88.21
C THR A 171 -47.98 54.77 89.58
N GLN A 172 -47.09 53.79 89.78
CA GLN A 172 -46.85 53.16 91.09
C GLN A 172 -46.13 54.10 92.08
N ARG A 173 -45.19 54.94 91.63
CA ARG A 173 -44.51 55.94 92.50
C ARG A 173 -45.39 57.12 92.92
N ASN A 174 -46.36 57.50 92.09
CA ASN A 174 -47.30 58.60 92.39
C ASN A 174 -48.59 58.15 93.08
N SER A 175 -48.69 56.88 93.49
CA SER A 175 -49.79 56.41 94.32
C SER A 175 -49.62 56.96 95.75
N PRO A 176 -50.58 57.73 96.30
CA PRO A 176 -50.51 58.21 97.69
C PRO A 176 -50.61 57.02 98.66
N PRO A 177 -50.11 57.14 99.92
CA PRO A 177 -50.39 56.14 100.95
C PRO A 177 -51.90 56.16 101.25
N GLY A 178 -52.62 55.24 100.60
CA GLY A 178 -54.05 55.05 100.73
C GLY A 178 -54.37 54.38 102.06
N ASN A 179 -55.09 55.13 102.88
CA ASN A 179 -55.46 54.89 104.26
C ASN A 179 -56.42 53.70 104.45
N LYS A 180 -56.24 53.04 105.60
CA LYS A 180 -57.12 52.09 106.32
C LYS A 180 -58.57 51.94 105.83
N LYS A 181 -59.02 50.68 105.72
CA LYS A 181 -60.10 50.10 106.54
C LYS A 181 -60.01 48.58 106.56
#